data_AF-A0A9D8A387-F1
#
_entry.id   AF-A0A9D8A387-F1
#
_cell.length_a   1.000
_cell.length_b   1.000
_cell.length_c   1.000
_cell.angle_alpha   90.00
_cell.angle_beta   90.00
_cell.angle_gamma   90.00
#
_symmetry.space_group_name_H-M   'P 1'
#
loop_
_entity.id
_entity.type
_entity.pdbx_description
1 polymer ?
#
loop_
_entity_poly.entity_id
_entity_poly.type
_entity_poly.pdbx_seq_one_letter_code
_entity_poly.pdbx_strand_id
1 'polypeptide(L)'
;MSKVLSLRISDELFNQLDGLTKTTKRSRSFLTSKAIEEYISRNSWKTKELHQAVEEANKGVFVSNESVEDWLSSWGDVEEKTAPKADIFPE
;
A
#
# COMPACT_ATOMS: atom_id res chain seq x y z
N MET A 1 -23.93 9.82 -6.29
CA MET A 1 -23.87 11.27 -5.98
C MET A 1 -22.44 11.76 -6.22
N SER A 2 -22.25 12.92 -6.86
CA SER A 2 -20.94 13.55 -7.03
C SER A 2 -20.66 14.58 -5.95
N LYS A 3 -19.39 14.77 -5.59
CA LYS A 3 -18.92 15.82 -4.66
C LYS A 3 -17.94 16.73 -5.42
N VAL A 4 -17.93 18.01 -5.08
CA VAL A 4 -16.98 18.99 -5.62
C VAL A 4 -15.81 19.13 -4.65
N LEU A 5 -14.60 19.12 -5.19
CA LEU A 5 -13.35 19.30 -4.45
C LEU A 5 -12.62 20.50 -5.03
N SER A 6 -12.34 21.51 -4.22
CA SER A 6 -11.48 22.64 -4.59
C SER A 6 -10.05 22.33 -4.17
N LEU A 7 -9.10 22.43 -5.10
CA LEU A 7 -7.71 22.03 -4.91
C LEU A 7 -6.79 23.20 -5.23
N ARG A 8 -5.79 23.42 -4.37
CA ARG A 8 -4.65 24.27 -4.70
C ARG A 8 -3.58 23.39 -5.35
N ILE A 9 -3.14 23.75 -6.55
CA ILE A 9 -2.05 23.10 -7.27
C ILE A 9 -1.03 24.16 -7.72
N SER A 10 0.21 23.74 -7.98
CA SER A 10 1.22 24.64 -8.53
C SER A 10 0.88 25.02 -9.97
N ASP A 11 1.37 26.17 -10.43
CA ASP A 11 1.21 26.63 -11.81
C ASP A 11 1.79 25.64 -12.82
N GLU A 12 2.92 25.01 -12.47
CA GLU A 12 3.54 23.95 -13.28
C GLU A 12 2.58 22.77 -13.49
N LEU A 13 1.99 22.25 -12.41
CA LEU A 13 1.06 21.12 -12.49
C LEU A 13 -0.22 21.50 -13.24
N PHE A 14 -0.71 22.73 -13.06
CA PHE A 14 -1.85 23.25 -13.82
C PHE A 14 -1.56 23.25 -15.33
N ASN A 15 -0.38 23.73 -15.74
CA ASN A 15 0.01 23.78 -17.14
C ASN A 15 0.17 22.38 -17.75
N GLN A 16 0.73 21.43 -17.01
CA GLN A 16 0.82 20.03 -17.42
C GLN A 16 -0.58 19.42 -17.63
N LEU A 17 -1.50 19.65 -16.68
CA LEU A 17 -2.89 19.20 -16.79
C LEU A 17 -3.58 19.84 -18.00
N ASP A 18 -3.40 21.14 -18.24
CA ASP A 18 -3.98 21.83 -19.38
C ASP A 18 -3.49 21.28 -20.72
N GLY A 19 -2.19 20.97 -20.81
CA GLY A 19 -1.61 20.28 -21.97
C GLY A 19 -2.28 18.93 -22.24
N LEU A 20 -2.46 18.11 -21.19
CA LEU A 20 -3.12 16.81 -21.30
C LEU A 20 -4.58 16.92 -21.77
N THR A 21 -5.31 17.97 -21.36
CA THR A 21 -6.70 18.15 -21.81
C THR A 21 -6.80 18.35 -23.32
N LYS A 22 -5.85 19.08 -23.92
CA LYS A 22 -5.80 19.36 -25.36
C LYS A 22 -5.53 18.10 -26.17
N THR A 23 -4.57 17.29 -25.71
CA THR A 23 -4.18 16.04 -26.39
C THR A 23 -5.24 14.95 -26.25
N THR A 24 -5.81 14.79 -25.06
CA THR A 24 -6.78 13.71 -24.76
C THR A 24 -8.23 14.07 -25.07
N LYS A 25 -8.53 15.34 -25.33
CA LYS A 25 -9.89 15.90 -25.46
C LYS A 25 -10.78 15.60 -24.26
N ARG A 26 -10.19 15.52 -23.06
CA ARG A 26 -10.89 15.31 -21.79
C ARG A 26 -10.87 16.57 -20.95
N SER A 27 -11.91 16.77 -20.14
CA SER A 27 -11.99 17.91 -19.24
C SER A 27 -10.97 17.78 -18.10
N ARG A 28 -10.56 18.92 -17.52
CA ARG A 28 -9.68 18.95 -16.34
C ARG A 28 -10.28 18.13 -15.21
N SER A 29 -11.58 18.30 -14.92
CA SER A 29 -12.27 17.54 -13.87
C SER A 29 -12.22 16.03 -14.11
N PHE A 30 -12.38 15.57 -15.35
CA PHE A 30 -12.29 14.14 -15.66
C PHE A 30 -10.89 13.60 -15.38
N LEU A 31 -9.86 14.29 -15.88
CA LEU A 31 -8.47 13.86 -15.69
C LEU A 31 -8.03 13.93 -14.23
N THR A 32 -8.43 14.98 -13.49
CA THR A 32 -8.17 15.09 -12.06
C THR A 32 -8.84 13.96 -11.28
N SER A 33 -10.12 13.69 -11.52
CA SER A 33 -10.81 12.56 -10.86
C SER A 33 -10.13 11.23 -11.18
N LYS A 34 -9.74 11.01 -12.45
CA LYS A 34 -9.07 9.78 -12.86
C LYS A 34 -7.71 9.61 -12.17
N ALA A 35 -6.91 10.67 -12.09
CA ALA A 35 -5.63 10.64 -11.40
C ALA A 35 -5.80 10.34 -9.90
N ILE A 36 -6.81 10.92 -9.26
CA ILE A 36 -7.12 10.65 -7.84
C ILE A 36 -7.55 9.20 -7.65
N GLU A 37 -8.43 8.66 -8.51
CA GLU A 37 -8.83 7.24 -8.47
C GLU A 37 -7.64 6.30 -8.59
N GLU A 38 -6.74 6.55 -9.54
CA GLU A 38 -5.54 5.75 -9.73
C GLU A 38 -4.58 5.85 -8.55
N TYR A 39 -4.40 7.05 -8.00
CA TYR A 39 -3.59 7.25 -6.80
C TYR A 39 -4.17 6.47 -5.61
N ILE A 40 -5.47 6.58 -5.36
CA ILE A 40 -6.13 5.87 -4.26
C ILE A 40 -6.01 4.36 -4.48
N SER A 41 -6.32 3.85 -5.68
CA SER A 41 -6.24 2.41 -5.97
C SER A 41 -4.83 1.85 -5.76
N ARG A 42 -3.78 2.60 -6.13
CA ARG A 42 -2.38 2.18 -5.96
C ARG A 42 -1.90 2.22 -4.52
N ASN A 43 -2.49 3.05 -3.66
CA ASN A 43 -2.00 3.30 -2.31
C ASN A 43 -2.90 2.74 -1.20
N SER A 44 -4.18 2.54 -1.46
CA SER A 44 -5.16 2.13 -0.45
C SER A 44 -4.83 0.77 0.16
N TRP A 45 -4.35 -0.18 -0.65
CA TRP A 45 -3.94 -1.48 -0.16
C TRP A 45 -2.77 -1.34 0.82
N LYS A 46 -1.76 -0.49 0.53
CA LYS A 46 -0.61 -0.29 1.42
C LYS A 46 -1.03 0.23 2.78
N THR A 47 -1.88 1.26 2.80
CA THR A 47 -2.35 1.84 4.07
C THR A 47 -3.14 0.83 4.87
N LYS A 48 -4.01 0.04 4.21
CA LYS A 48 -4.79 -1.00 4.87
C LYS A 48 -3.90 -2.08 5.46
N GLU A 49 -2.99 -2.65 4.67
CA GLU A 49 -2.08 -3.72 5.11
C GLU A 49 -1.16 -3.23 6.23
N LEU A 50 -0.67 -1.99 6.16
CA LEU A 50 0.21 -1.43 7.20
C LEU A 50 -0.55 -1.21 8.51
N HIS A 51 -1.78 -0.70 8.46
CA HIS A 51 -2.63 -0.62 9.65
C HIS A 51 -2.93 -2.00 10.24
N GLN A 52 -3.24 -2.98 9.40
CA GLN A 52 -3.49 -4.35 9.86
C GLN A 52 -2.23 -4.97 10.48
N ALA A 53 -1.07 -4.81 9.85
CA ALA A 53 0.21 -5.30 10.39
C ALA A 53 0.55 -4.65 11.74
N VAL A 54 0.28 -3.36 11.91
CA VAL A 54 0.46 -2.68 13.21
C VAL A 54 -0.53 -3.20 14.24
N GLU A 55 -1.80 -3.42 13.89
CA GLU A 55 -2.81 -3.99 14.78
C GLU A 55 -2.44 -5.41 15.22
N GLU A 56 -1.95 -6.24 14.30
CA GLU A 56 -1.46 -7.59 14.59
C GLU A 56 -0.22 -7.57 15.48
N ALA A 57 0.76 -6.71 15.19
CA ALA A 57 1.96 -6.54 16.02
C ALA A 57 1.62 -6.08 17.45
N ASN A 58 0.63 -5.19 17.59
CA ASN A 58 0.17 -4.72 18.90
C ASN A 58 -0.49 -5.82 19.75
N LYS A 59 -0.89 -6.96 19.16
CA LYS A 59 -1.37 -8.12 19.93
C LYS A 59 -0.25 -8.82 20.68
N GLY A 60 1.02 -8.51 20.42
CA GLY A 60 2.16 -9.12 21.11
C GLY A 60 2.41 -10.58 20.73
N VAL A 61 1.80 -11.07 19.64
CA VAL A 61 1.92 -12.45 19.18
C VAL A 61 2.95 -12.51 18.04
N PHE A 62 4.08 -13.16 18.28
CA PHE A 62 5.21 -13.18 17.35
C PHE A 62 5.83 -14.57 17.22
N VAL A 63 6.68 -14.73 16.19
CA VAL A 63 7.61 -15.85 16.07
C VAL A 63 8.97 -15.41 16.62
N SER A 64 9.61 -16.25 17.41
CA SER A 64 10.94 -16.03 17.97
C SER A 64 12.01 -16.01 16.89
N ASN A 65 13.08 -15.28 17.16
CA ASN A 65 14.20 -15.18 16.23
C ASN A 65 14.81 -16.56 15.93
N GLU A 66 14.93 -17.42 16.94
CA GLU A 66 15.44 -18.79 16.78
C GLU A 66 14.58 -19.59 15.79
N SER A 67 13.26 -19.61 15.99
CA SER A 67 12.32 -20.29 15.09
C SER A 67 12.37 -19.76 13.65
N VAL A 68 12.61 -18.46 13.47
CA VAL A 68 12.75 -17.83 12.13
C VAL A 68 14.09 -18.23 11.49
N GLU A 69 15.19 -18.17 12.23
CA GLU A 69 16.53 -18.54 11.75
C GLU A 69 16.59 -20.00 11.31
N ASP A 70 16.01 -20.89 12.12
CA ASP A 70 15.90 -22.32 11.85
C ASP A 70 15.13 -22.66 10.57
N TRP A 71 14.13 -21.83 10.24
CA TRP A 71 13.34 -21.97 9.03
C TRP A 71 14.09 -21.42 7.81
N LEU A 72 14.63 -20.21 7.92
CA LEU A 72 15.40 -19.57 6.85
C LEU A 72 16.62 -20.39 6.45
N SER A 73 17.28 -21.04 7.41
CA SER A 73 18.45 -21.89 7.13
C SER A 73 18.11 -23.14 6.32
N SER A 74 16.85 -23.56 6.29
CA SER A 74 16.39 -24.74 5.55
C SER A 74 15.90 -24.43 4.13
N TRP A 75 15.82 -23.14 3.75
CA TRP A 75 15.33 -22.76 2.43
C TRP A 75 16.25 -23.26 1.32
N GLY A 76 15.66 -23.95 0.34
CA GLY A 76 16.40 -24.52 -0.78
C GLY A 76 17.06 -25.87 -0.50
N ASP A 77 16.90 -26.42 0.70
CA ASP A 77 17.26 -27.80 1.02
C ASP A 77 16.14 -28.78 0.65
N VAL A 78 16.49 -30.05 0.47
CA VAL A 78 15.52 -31.13 0.20
C VAL A 78 14.57 -31.34 1.39
N GLU A 79 14.99 -30.95 2.59
CA GLU A 79 14.20 -30.97 3.83
C GLU A 79 13.83 -29.55 4.31
N GLU A 80 13.43 -28.67 3.39
CA GLU A 80 12.94 -27.33 3.72
C GLU A 80 11.77 -27.39 4.74
N LYS A 81 11.95 -26.70 5.87
CA LYS A 81 10.97 -26.66 6.97
C LYS A 81 9.79 -25.77 6.59
N THR A 82 8.61 -26.06 7.14
CA THR A 82 7.45 -25.18 6.99
C THR A 82 7.61 -23.88 7.78
N ALA A 83 6.99 -22.80 7.32
CA ALA A 83 7.00 -21.53 8.04
C ALA A 83 6.60 -21.70 9.52
N PRO A 84 7.40 -21.15 10.46
CA PRO A 84 7.16 -21.31 11.89
C PRO A 84 5.86 -20.60 12.29
N LYS A 85 5.21 -21.14 13.32
CA LYS A 85 4.03 -20.53 13.95
C LYS A 85 4.46 -19.68 15.13
N ALA A 86 3.57 -18.77 15.56
CA ALA A 86 3.82 -17.95 16.73
C ALA A 86 4.12 -18.79 17.97
N ASP A 87 5.20 -18.45 18.66
CA ASP A 87 5.71 -19.06 19.89
C ASP A 87 5.96 -18.01 20.99
N ILE A 88 5.85 -16.72 20.66
CA ILE A 88 5.81 -15.59 21.59
C ILE A 88 4.37 -15.12 21.71
N PHE A 89 3.88 -15.01 22.95
CA PHE A 89 2.53 -14.54 23.28
C PHE A 89 2.60 -13.47 24.38
N PRO A 90 1.66 -12.53 24.42
CA PRO A 90 1.58 -11.55 25.51
C PRO A 90 1.31 -12.26 26.86
N GLU A 91 1.79 -11.65 27.96
CA GLU A 91 1.46 -12.06 29.33
C GLU A 91 -0.01 -11.86 29.70
#